data_AF-A0ABD6CNJ7-F1
#
_entry.id   AF-A0ABD6CNJ7-F1
#
_cell.length_a   1.000
_cell.length_b   1.000
_cell.length_c   1.000
_cell.angle_alpha   90.00
_cell.angle_beta   90.00
_cell.angle_gamma   90.00
#
_symmetry.space_group_name_H-M   'P 1'
#
loop_
_entity.id
_entity.type
_entity.pdbx_description
1 polymer ?
#
loop_
_entity_poly.entity_id
_entity_poly.type
_entity_poly.pdbx_seq_one_letter_code
_entity_poly.pdbx_strand_id
1 'polypeptide(L)'
;MVSEGVSDGIEGVSDSADQVDDPVVLVVDDDRDLADTCRYWLRDDYEVRVAYGGESALDQMDETVDVVLLDRRMPDLSGDDVLDEIDARGYDCRVAMMTAVEPDTDIVEMPFDEYLVKPVDEDDLRETVEELLVRSEFDDRIREYFALVSTETVLDERDVNELGNPDVLDDLTERVRTLRDERESEIRERERQLGRIRRINDFIREIDRALVDATTREDIADTVCASFDASPYEGAWIARYNRATDTVERQSASDSIAAPFGGEEFGSPPVESDETHSAVGNGVRAEAVEDTPTAPADVVREAIDTGTVVTATVSPRHAGAVLADSDPPDAERSLVAVPIGYRETVYGALVVYVRGAVTDEERSMLRDVGETIGHGINAAESKQLLYSDTAVELEFGHSDTRDVIVDLSLEFETAVRLEGTALADGGVVSCYVAVEDADPSAVLTAIAPLDALVDARIVTEGDDEAVIELRLTEASVVVTLVELGATVESFTAARGEGRLVVRVPTGSDLRALTDAVQSSYPDVSVVAKREVEDAVQSTASFRRQLDEKLTDRQRDVMETALASGYFEWPRGSTAEEVASSLGIAAPTFHEHLRSGERKLVEAFFSESSDERRAGEREGDGPSDGD
;
A
#
# COMPACT_ATOMS: atom_id res chain seq x y z
N MET A 1 2.44 40.73 47.28
CA MET A 1 3.73 40.01 47.20
C MET A 1 3.43 38.61 46.73
N VAL A 2 3.86 38.34 45.50
CA VAL A 2 4.18 37.06 44.85
C VAL A 2 3.24 35.87 45.08
N SER A 3 2.51 35.52 44.02
CA SER A 3 1.95 34.20 43.76
C SER A 3 2.45 33.79 42.37
N GLU A 4 3.42 32.87 42.31
CA GLU A 4 3.87 32.15 41.10
C GLU A 4 3.38 30.71 41.25
N GLY A 5 2.65 30.15 40.27
CA GLY A 5 3.18 29.35 39.15
C GLY A 5 2.70 27.90 39.37
N VAL A 6 2.33 27.05 38.40
CA VAL A 6 2.44 26.99 36.94
C VAL A 6 1.32 26.02 36.51
N SER A 7 0.56 26.31 35.46
CA SER A 7 -0.37 25.36 34.84
C SER A 7 -0.50 25.61 33.34
N ASP A 8 -0.42 24.51 32.60
CA ASP A 8 -0.85 24.25 31.24
C ASP A 8 -0.26 25.03 30.08
N GLY A 9 0.62 24.34 29.35
CA GLY A 9 0.74 24.46 27.92
C GLY A 9 0.27 23.17 27.27
N ILE A 10 -0.81 23.26 26.48
CA ILE A 10 -0.92 22.66 25.14
C ILE A 10 -1.89 23.57 24.37
N GLU A 11 -1.38 24.35 23.41
CA GLU A 11 -2.10 24.74 22.18
C GLU A 11 -1.12 25.49 21.27
N GLY A 12 -1.14 25.12 19.98
CA GLY A 12 -0.40 25.81 18.91
C GLY A 12 0.68 24.95 18.26
N VAL A 13 0.25 24.05 17.37
CA VAL A 13 1.07 23.73 16.19
C VAL A 13 1.38 25.08 15.54
N SER A 14 2.67 25.41 15.48
CA SER A 14 3.17 26.67 14.95
C SER A 14 2.79 26.78 13.48
N ASP A 15 1.74 27.55 13.22
CA ASP A 15 1.43 28.11 11.92
C ASP A 15 2.66 28.94 11.52
N SER A 16 3.41 28.39 10.57
CA SER A 16 4.58 29.04 10.00
C SER A 16 4.04 29.97 8.92
N ALA A 17 3.36 31.03 9.34
CA ALA A 17 3.01 32.12 8.45
C ALA A 17 4.33 32.79 8.06
N ASP A 18 4.75 32.56 6.81
CA ASP A 18 5.62 33.47 6.09
C ASP A 18 5.15 34.90 6.39
N GLN A 19 6.09 35.79 6.72
CA GLN A 19 5.80 37.22 6.70
C GLN A 19 5.53 37.58 5.25
N VAL A 20 4.26 37.56 4.85
CA VAL A 20 3.81 38.09 3.56
C VAL A 20 3.96 39.60 3.68
N ASP A 21 4.98 40.17 3.03
CA ASP A 21 5.02 41.61 2.79
C ASP A 21 3.74 41.99 2.03
N ASP A 22 3.09 43.10 2.39
CA ASP A 22 1.87 43.56 1.72
C ASP A 22 2.17 43.74 0.22
N PRO A 23 1.35 43.21 -0.71
CA PRO A 23 1.62 43.32 -2.15
C PRO A 23 1.79 44.78 -2.58
N VAL A 24 2.78 45.03 -3.42
CA VAL A 24 3.15 46.38 -3.84
C VAL A 24 2.47 46.72 -5.15
N VAL A 25 1.65 47.77 -5.14
CA VAL A 25 0.96 48.29 -6.31
C VAL A 25 1.58 49.62 -6.74
N LEU A 26 2.06 49.70 -7.98
CA LEU A 26 2.53 50.95 -8.59
C LEU A 26 1.43 51.58 -9.44
N VAL A 27 0.92 52.73 -9.01
CA VAL A 27 -0.02 53.55 -9.79
C VAL A 27 0.74 54.58 -10.61
N VAL A 28 0.52 54.58 -11.92
CA VAL A 28 1.21 55.47 -12.88
C VAL A 28 0.18 56.27 -13.66
N ASP A 29 0.08 57.57 -13.40
CA ASP A 29 -0.88 58.45 -14.07
C ASP A 29 -0.42 59.92 -14.05
N ASP A 30 -0.49 60.63 -15.18
CA ASP A 30 -0.10 62.05 -15.24
C ASP A 30 -1.11 62.98 -14.56
N ASP A 31 -2.36 62.53 -14.40
CA ASP A 31 -3.36 63.19 -13.56
C ASP A 31 -3.12 62.87 -12.09
N ARG A 32 -2.48 63.83 -11.41
CA ARG A 32 -2.16 63.74 -9.98
C ARG A 32 -3.36 63.49 -9.08
N ASP A 33 -4.50 64.09 -9.41
CA ASP A 33 -5.71 63.96 -8.58
C ASP A 33 -6.27 62.54 -8.70
N LEU A 34 -6.23 61.94 -9.89
CA LEU A 34 -6.62 60.55 -10.12
C LEU A 34 -5.64 59.56 -9.48
N ALA A 35 -4.33 59.74 -9.68
CA ALA A 35 -3.30 58.89 -9.09
C ALA A 35 -3.37 58.86 -7.55
N ASP A 36 -3.55 60.03 -6.92
CA ASP A 36 -3.68 60.13 -5.46
C ASP A 36 -5.00 59.53 -4.95
N THR A 37 -6.05 59.55 -5.78
CA THR A 37 -7.34 58.93 -5.48
C THR A 37 -7.24 57.39 -5.53
N CYS A 38 -6.63 56.84 -6.58
CA CYS A 38 -6.32 55.41 -6.68
C CYS A 38 -5.47 54.94 -5.49
N ARG A 39 -4.46 55.72 -5.10
CA ARG A 39 -3.68 55.47 -3.88
C ARG A 39 -4.54 55.44 -2.64
N TYR A 40 -5.45 56.41 -2.49
CA TYR A 40 -6.34 56.48 -1.34
C TYR A 40 -7.24 55.25 -1.23
N TRP A 41 -7.74 54.73 -2.36
CA TRP A 41 -8.58 53.55 -2.42
C TRP A 41 -7.84 52.25 -2.06
N LEU A 42 -6.59 52.11 -2.49
CA LEU A 42 -5.83 50.86 -2.35
C LEU A 42 -4.96 50.76 -1.08
N ARG A 43 -4.63 51.88 -0.42
CA ARG A 43 -3.68 51.92 0.71
C ARG A 43 -4.04 51.08 1.93
N ASP A 44 -5.30 50.68 2.07
CA ASP A 44 -5.78 49.96 3.26
C ASP A 44 -5.42 48.46 3.17
N ASP A 45 -5.21 47.93 1.95
CA ASP A 45 -4.90 46.51 1.69
C ASP A 45 -3.53 46.29 1.02
N TYR A 46 -2.91 47.33 0.45
CA TYR A 46 -1.69 47.22 -0.37
C TYR A 46 -0.63 48.29 -0.06
N GLU A 47 0.65 47.98 -0.31
CA GLU A 47 1.69 49.00 -0.35
C GLU A 47 1.59 49.76 -1.68
N VAL A 48 1.12 51.01 -1.66
CA VAL A 48 0.92 51.78 -2.89
C VAL A 48 2.03 52.79 -3.17
N ARG A 49 2.72 52.61 -4.30
CA ARG A 49 3.66 53.56 -4.91
C ARG A 49 2.94 54.37 -5.99
N VAL A 50 3.34 55.63 -6.17
CA VAL A 50 2.72 56.51 -7.17
C VAL A 50 3.78 57.18 -8.03
N ALA A 51 3.63 57.10 -9.34
CA ALA A 51 4.41 57.81 -10.33
C ALA A 51 3.49 58.71 -11.16
N TYR A 52 3.89 59.97 -11.36
CA TYR A 52 3.08 60.94 -12.11
C TYR A 52 3.50 61.07 -13.58
N GLY A 53 4.14 60.03 -14.13
CA GLY A 53 4.72 60.02 -15.47
C GLY A 53 5.64 58.82 -15.68
N GLY A 54 5.83 58.41 -16.95
CA GLY A 54 6.53 57.16 -17.28
C GLY A 54 8.00 57.09 -16.87
N GLU A 55 8.77 58.17 -16.95
CA GLU A 55 10.17 58.18 -16.46
C GLU A 55 10.22 57.91 -14.94
N SER A 56 9.32 58.56 -14.19
CA SER A 56 9.20 58.37 -12.73
C SER A 56 8.64 57.00 -12.35
N ALA A 57 7.94 56.33 -13.27
CA ALA A 57 7.47 54.96 -13.08
C ALA A 57 8.65 53.99 -13.16
N LEU A 58 9.47 54.08 -14.23
CA LEU A 58 10.65 53.25 -14.40
C LEU A 58 11.71 53.44 -13.31
N ASP A 59 11.82 54.65 -12.74
CA ASP A 59 12.69 54.92 -11.58
C ASP A 59 12.20 54.24 -10.28
N GLN A 60 10.91 53.94 -10.18
CA GLN A 60 10.26 53.31 -9.02
C GLN A 60 9.98 51.81 -9.22
N MET A 61 10.25 51.28 -10.42
CA MET A 61 10.11 49.87 -10.75
C MET A 61 11.29 49.04 -10.21
N ASP A 62 10.97 47.97 -9.51
CA ASP A 62 11.90 46.96 -9.03
C ASP A 62 11.19 45.60 -8.91
N GLU A 63 11.94 44.55 -8.52
CA GLU A 63 11.43 43.17 -8.38
C GLU A 63 10.36 43.01 -7.27
N THR A 64 10.11 44.05 -6.46
CA THR A 64 9.10 44.00 -5.40
C THR A 64 7.74 44.51 -5.84
N VAL A 65 7.62 45.11 -7.03
CA VAL A 65 6.34 45.56 -7.56
C VAL A 65 5.54 44.37 -8.10
N ASP A 66 4.37 44.10 -7.53
CA ASP A 66 3.52 42.97 -7.92
C ASP A 66 2.51 43.36 -9.00
N VAL A 67 1.98 44.58 -8.94
CA VAL A 67 0.97 45.11 -9.89
C VAL A 67 1.30 46.53 -10.31
N VAL A 68 1.13 46.85 -11.59
CA VAL A 68 1.26 48.16 -12.19
C VAL A 68 -0.08 48.58 -12.79
N LEU A 69 -0.61 49.71 -12.32
CA LEU A 69 -1.78 50.37 -12.90
C LEU A 69 -1.28 51.52 -13.77
N LEU A 70 -1.31 51.36 -15.09
CA LEU A 70 -0.56 52.19 -16.03
C LEU A 70 -1.45 53.04 -16.93
N ASP A 71 -1.35 54.37 -16.81
CA ASP A 71 -2.00 55.26 -17.76
C ASP A 71 -1.36 55.17 -19.15
N ARG A 72 -2.20 55.02 -20.17
CA ARG A 72 -1.72 54.88 -21.55
C ARG A 72 -1.14 56.18 -22.11
N ARG A 73 -1.72 57.35 -21.80
CA ARG A 73 -1.41 58.63 -22.47
C ARG A 73 -0.79 59.66 -21.54
N MET A 74 0.48 59.44 -21.22
CA MET A 74 1.29 60.39 -20.47
C MET A 74 2.13 61.32 -21.38
N PRO A 75 2.39 62.59 -20.99
CA PRO A 75 3.08 63.57 -21.83
C PRO A 75 4.59 63.33 -22.06
N ASP A 76 5.26 62.68 -21.12
CA ASP A 76 6.73 62.51 -21.13
C ASP A 76 7.13 61.22 -21.84
N LEU A 77 6.90 60.08 -21.20
CA LEU A 77 7.06 58.73 -21.75
C LEU A 77 5.68 58.06 -21.75
N SER A 78 5.26 57.50 -22.89
CA SER A 78 3.89 56.95 -23.02
C SER A 78 3.74 55.66 -22.21
N GLY A 79 2.50 55.30 -21.87
CA GLY A 79 2.24 54.03 -21.19
C GLY A 79 2.68 52.83 -22.04
N ASP A 80 2.50 52.90 -23.36
CA ASP A 80 2.95 51.86 -24.29
C ASP A 80 4.49 51.68 -24.20
N ASP A 81 5.26 52.78 -24.16
CA ASP A 81 6.72 52.71 -24.02
C ASP A 81 7.16 52.18 -22.63
N VAL A 82 6.41 52.48 -21.57
CA VAL A 82 6.68 51.96 -20.22
C VAL A 82 6.40 50.46 -20.17
N LEU A 83 5.32 50.01 -20.78
CA LEU A 83 4.95 48.59 -20.87
C LEU A 83 6.03 47.78 -21.61
N ASP A 84 6.49 48.28 -22.76
CA ASP A 84 7.58 47.66 -23.51
C ASP A 84 8.87 47.54 -22.70
N GLU A 85 9.21 48.57 -21.91
CA GLU A 85 10.42 48.55 -21.06
C GLU A 85 10.27 47.60 -19.86
N ILE A 86 9.07 47.45 -19.31
CA ILE A 86 8.77 46.49 -18.25
C ILE A 86 8.96 45.05 -18.77
N ASP A 87 8.38 44.75 -19.93
CA ASP A 87 8.50 43.43 -20.57
C ASP A 87 9.95 43.14 -21.00
N ALA A 88 10.63 44.11 -21.62
CA ALA A 88 12.03 43.96 -22.07
C ALA A 88 13.02 43.72 -20.92
N ARG A 89 12.72 44.24 -19.72
CA ARG A 89 13.52 44.00 -18.50
C ARG A 89 13.15 42.71 -17.77
N GLY A 90 12.04 42.07 -18.14
CA GLY A 90 11.59 40.80 -17.57
C GLY A 90 11.09 40.93 -16.14
N TYR A 91 10.40 42.03 -15.80
CA TYR A 91 9.72 42.11 -14.52
C TYR A 91 8.49 41.18 -14.53
N ASP A 92 8.32 40.39 -13.47
CA ASP A 92 7.20 39.45 -13.33
C ASP A 92 5.90 40.11 -12.83
N CYS A 93 5.88 41.44 -12.72
CA CYS A 93 4.74 42.22 -12.26
C CYS A 93 3.56 42.14 -13.26
N ARG A 94 2.35 42.29 -12.73
CA ARG A 94 1.12 42.32 -13.53
C ARG A 94 0.79 43.72 -13.98
N VAL A 95 0.37 43.92 -15.22
CA VAL A 95 0.08 45.27 -15.74
C VAL A 95 -1.38 45.40 -16.16
N ALA A 96 -2.09 46.33 -15.52
CA ALA A 96 -3.39 46.81 -16.00
C ALA A 96 -3.21 48.16 -16.71
N MET A 97 -3.67 48.27 -17.95
CA MET A 97 -3.74 49.55 -18.65
C MET A 97 -4.96 50.33 -18.18
N MET A 98 -4.79 51.60 -17.83
CA MET A 98 -5.88 52.51 -17.47
C MET A 98 -5.95 53.63 -18.51
N THR A 99 -7.11 53.89 -19.11
CA THR A 99 -7.16 54.90 -20.17
C THR A 99 -8.53 55.53 -20.37
N ALA A 100 -8.54 56.82 -20.73
CA ALA A 100 -9.76 57.52 -21.15
C ALA A 100 -10.03 57.37 -22.66
N VAL A 101 -9.19 56.63 -23.38
CA VAL A 101 -9.35 56.34 -24.80
C VAL A 101 -10.02 55.00 -24.94
N GLU A 102 -11.11 54.99 -25.70
CA GLU A 102 -11.74 53.73 -26.03
C GLU A 102 -10.78 52.89 -26.88
N PRO A 103 -10.58 51.62 -26.54
CA PRO A 103 -9.61 50.74 -27.18
C PRO A 103 -9.90 50.53 -28.67
N ASP A 104 -8.84 50.28 -29.43
CA ASP A 104 -8.87 49.85 -30.83
C ASP A 104 -8.05 48.56 -30.95
N THR A 105 -8.03 47.95 -32.12
CA THR A 105 -7.39 46.67 -32.45
C THR A 105 -5.88 46.62 -32.22
N ASP A 106 -5.23 47.75 -31.95
CA ASP A 106 -3.81 47.83 -31.61
C ASP A 106 -3.48 47.22 -30.25
N ILE A 107 -4.47 47.07 -29.36
CA ILE A 107 -4.26 46.47 -28.03
C ILE A 107 -4.01 44.96 -28.08
N VAL A 108 -4.38 44.28 -29.17
CA VAL A 108 -4.33 42.81 -29.27
C VAL A 108 -2.91 42.25 -29.17
N GLU A 109 -1.90 43.03 -29.58
CA GLU A 109 -0.49 42.61 -29.56
C GLU A 109 0.28 43.18 -28.35
N MET A 110 -0.37 43.93 -27.46
CA MET A 110 0.30 44.58 -26.33
C MET A 110 0.42 43.62 -25.13
N PRO A 111 1.57 43.58 -24.42
CA PRO A 111 1.82 42.62 -23.34
C PRO A 111 1.26 43.09 -21.99
N PHE A 112 -0.05 43.37 -21.92
CA PHE A 112 -0.75 43.69 -20.66
C PHE A 112 -1.60 42.51 -20.17
N ASP A 113 -1.96 42.51 -18.88
CA ASP A 113 -2.81 41.48 -18.27
C ASP A 113 -4.29 41.89 -18.19
N GLU A 114 -4.59 43.19 -18.02
CA GLU A 114 -5.96 43.72 -17.93
C GLU A 114 -6.09 45.14 -18.55
N TYR A 115 -7.30 45.52 -18.99
CA TYR A 115 -7.56 46.84 -19.60
C TYR A 115 -8.79 47.54 -18.99
N LEU A 116 -8.58 48.70 -18.39
CA LEU A 116 -9.59 49.51 -17.73
C LEU A 116 -9.88 50.81 -18.47
N VAL A 117 -11.17 51.03 -18.79
CA VAL A 117 -11.65 52.27 -19.39
C VAL A 117 -12.07 53.25 -18.29
N LYS A 118 -11.45 54.44 -18.26
CA LYS A 118 -11.80 55.52 -17.34
C LYS A 118 -13.16 56.13 -17.71
N PRO A 119 -14.00 56.54 -16.74
CA PRO A 119 -13.74 56.61 -15.29
C PRO A 119 -13.83 55.23 -14.60
N VAL A 120 -12.92 55.00 -13.64
CA VAL A 120 -12.92 53.81 -12.77
C VAL A 120 -13.36 54.20 -11.36
N ASP A 121 -14.13 53.34 -10.70
CA ASP A 121 -14.53 53.51 -9.31
C ASP A 121 -13.66 52.65 -8.36
N GLU A 122 -13.82 52.83 -7.04
CA GLU A 122 -13.04 52.12 -6.00
C GLU A 122 -13.18 50.59 -6.10
N ASP A 123 -14.40 50.11 -6.38
CA ASP A 123 -14.70 48.68 -6.51
C ASP A 123 -14.00 48.08 -7.73
N ASP A 124 -14.08 48.74 -8.90
CA ASP A 124 -13.44 48.28 -10.15
C ASP A 124 -11.92 48.14 -9.98
N LEU A 125 -11.30 49.12 -9.30
CA LEU A 125 -9.86 49.14 -9.10
C LEU A 125 -9.41 48.04 -8.13
N ARG A 126 -10.15 47.82 -7.05
CA ARG A 126 -9.86 46.75 -6.08
C ARG A 126 -10.02 45.37 -6.71
N GLU A 127 -11.13 45.13 -7.40
CA GLU A 127 -11.40 43.85 -8.07
C GLU A 127 -10.30 43.52 -9.09
N THR A 128 -9.88 44.51 -9.87
CA THR A 128 -8.78 44.35 -10.83
C THR A 128 -7.46 43.97 -10.15
N VAL A 129 -7.09 44.66 -9.07
CA VAL A 129 -5.83 44.36 -8.35
C VAL A 129 -5.89 42.99 -7.70
N GLU A 130 -7.00 42.64 -7.03
CA GLU A 130 -7.20 41.32 -6.43
C GLU A 130 -7.11 40.20 -7.47
N GLU A 131 -7.76 40.40 -8.62
CA GLU A 131 -7.76 39.41 -9.70
C GLU A 131 -6.36 39.25 -10.31
N LEU A 132 -5.63 40.34 -10.53
CA LEU A 132 -4.25 40.28 -11.02
C LEU A 132 -3.30 39.59 -10.04
N LEU A 133 -3.46 39.83 -8.73
CA LEU A 133 -2.67 39.15 -7.70
C LEU A 133 -2.98 37.65 -7.63
N VAL A 134 -4.25 37.25 -7.71
CA VAL A 134 -4.62 35.81 -7.79
C VAL A 134 -4.08 35.19 -9.07
N ARG A 135 -4.15 35.91 -10.18
CA ARG A 135 -3.63 35.44 -11.47
C ARG A 135 -2.11 35.37 -11.50
N SER A 136 -1.42 36.01 -10.55
CA SER A 136 0.03 36.01 -10.48
C SER A 136 0.65 34.63 -10.20
N GLU A 137 -0.12 33.73 -9.59
CA GLU A 137 0.27 32.36 -9.27
C GLU A 137 0.12 31.36 -10.45
N PHE A 138 -0.43 31.79 -11.59
CA PHE A 138 -0.66 30.92 -12.75
C PHE A 138 0.51 30.91 -13.75
N ASP A 139 0.73 29.75 -14.39
CA ASP A 139 1.69 29.58 -15.48
C ASP A 139 1.43 30.56 -16.65
N ASP A 140 2.48 30.93 -17.41
CA ASP A 140 2.44 31.89 -18.53
C ASP A 140 1.35 31.62 -19.57
N ARG A 141 0.98 30.35 -19.76
CA ARG A 141 -0.06 29.95 -20.74
C ARG A 141 -1.49 30.20 -20.26
N ILE A 142 -1.71 30.36 -18.96
CA ILE A 142 -3.00 30.76 -18.39
C ILE A 142 -3.10 32.28 -18.37
N ARG A 143 -1.98 32.96 -18.12
CA ARG A 143 -1.82 34.42 -18.26
C ARG A 143 -2.23 34.91 -19.65
N GLU A 144 -1.64 34.33 -20.69
CA GLU A 144 -1.96 34.66 -22.10
C GLU A 144 -3.46 34.49 -22.40
N TYR A 145 -4.10 33.44 -21.86
CA TYR A 145 -5.53 33.20 -22.07
C TYR A 145 -6.41 34.30 -21.44
N PHE A 146 -6.14 34.71 -20.20
CA PHE A 146 -6.93 35.75 -19.55
C PHE A 146 -6.73 37.13 -20.17
N ALA A 147 -5.50 37.48 -20.58
CA ALA A 147 -5.23 38.73 -21.29
C ALA A 147 -5.99 38.81 -22.63
N LEU A 148 -6.03 37.70 -23.38
CA LEU A 148 -6.78 37.63 -24.64
C LEU A 148 -8.30 37.71 -24.43
N VAL A 149 -8.83 37.12 -23.35
CA VAL A 149 -10.27 37.21 -22.99
C VAL A 149 -10.66 38.62 -22.54
N SER A 150 -9.82 39.29 -21.76
CA SER A 150 -10.00 40.69 -21.37
C SER A 150 -10.04 41.57 -22.63
N THR A 151 -9.06 41.38 -23.51
CA THR A 151 -8.97 42.10 -24.80
C THR A 151 -10.21 41.85 -25.68
N GLU A 152 -10.66 40.60 -25.80
CA GLU A 152 -11.87 40.26 -26.57
C GLU A 152 -13.11 40.95 -25.99
N THR A 153 -13.30 40.89 -24.66
CA THR A 153 -14.46 41.50 -23.98
C THR A 153 -14.52 43.00 -24.22
N VAL A 154 -13.37 43.67 -24.07
CA VAL A 154 -13.22 45.11 -24.24
C VAL A 154 -13.45 45.54 -25.70
N LEU A 155 -13.07 44.72 -26.67
CA LEU A 155 -13.30 44.99 -28.10
C LEU A 155 -14.72 44.60 -28.57
N ASP A 156 -15.35 43.57 -27.99
CA ASP A 156 -16.71 43.11 -28.35
C ASP A 156 -17.79 44.11 -27.90
N GLU A 157 -17.50 44.93 -26.88
CA GLU A 157 -18.37 46.03 -26.47
C GLU A 157 -18.38 47.22 -27.46
N ARG A 158 -17.51 47.21 -28.48
CA ARG A 158 -17.39 48.30 -29.46
C ARG A 158 -18.27 48.10 -30.69
N ASP A 159 -18.63 49.21 -31.33
CA ASP A 159 -19.25 49.13 -32.66
C ASP A 159 -18.17 48.69 -33.67
N VAL A 160 -18.42 47.56 -34.34
CA VAL A 160 -17.52 46.96 -35.34
C VAL A 160 -17.14 47.96 -36.45
N ASN A 161 -17.97 48.97 -36.71
CA ASN A 161 -17.69 50.00 -37.72
C ASN A 161 -16.70 51.10 -37.27
N GLU A 162 -16.39 51.16 -35.96
CA GLU A 162 -15.49 52.15 -35.36
C GLU A 162 -14.08 51.58 -35.08
N LEU A 163 -13.91 50.26 -35.22
CA LEU A 163 -12.62 49.58 -35.11
C LEU A 163 -11.74 49.82 -36.35
N GLY A 164 -10.45 50.05 -36.14
CA GLY A 164 -9.47 50.28 -37.19
C GLY A 164 -9.30 49.08 -38.13
N ASN A 165 -9.41 47.85 -37.61
CA ASN A 165 -9.37 46.63 -38.42
C ASN A 165 -10.26 45.49 -37.86
N PRO A 166 -11.52 45.37 -38.31
CA PRO A 166 -12.45 44.34 -37.83
C PRO A 166 -11.95 42.89 -37.98
N ASP A 167 -11.11 42.61 -38.99
CA ASP A 167 -10.56 41.27 -39.22
C ASP A 167 -9.68 40.80 -38.05
N VAL A 168 -9.06 41.73 -37.31
CA VAL A 168 -8.23 41.42 -36.13
C VAL A 168 -9.08 40.95 -34.95
N LEU A 169 -10.29 41.49 -34.80
CA LEU A 169 -11.23 41.03 -33.78
C LEU A 169 -11.74 39.62 -34.10
N ASP A 170 -12.02 39.33 -35.37
CA ASP A 170 -12.42 37.99 -35.81
C ASP A 170 -11.30 36.96 -35.56
N ASP A 171 -10.04 37.30 -35.88
CA ASP A 171 -8.87 36.45 -35.61
C ASP A 171 -8.64 36.24 -34.11
N LEU A 172 -8.81 37.28 -33.29
CA LEU A 172 -8.72 37.20 -31.82
C LEU A 172 -9.81 36.29 -31.25
N THR A 173 -11.06 36.46 -31.69
CA THR A 173 -12.18 35.62 -31.26
C THR A 173 -11.99 34.15 -31.67
N GLU A 174 -11.44 33.87 -32.84
CA GLU A 174 -11.07 32.50 -33.24
C GLU A 174 -9.94 31.95 -32.36
N ARG A 175 -8.96 32.78 -32.01
CA ARG A 175 -7.84 32.41 -31.13
C ARG A 175 -8.30 32.08 -29.70
N VAL A 176 -9.15 32.93 -29.11
CA VAL A 176 -9.73 32.70 -27.77
C VAL A 176 -10.58 31.43 -27.75
N ARG A 177 -11.41 31.21 -28.77
CA ARG A 177 -12.21 29.96 -28.90
C ARG A 177 -11.33 28.73 -28.99
N THR A 178 -10.26 28.77 -29.79
CA THR A 178 -9.33 27.64 -29.92
C THR A 178 -8.65 27.32 -28.59
N LEU A 179 -8.14 28.34 -27.89
CA LEU A 179 -7.52 28.17 -26.58
C LEU A 179 -8.52 27.65 -25.54
N ARG A 180 -9.77 28.14 -25.55
CA ARG A 180 -10.84 27.66 -24.69
C ARG A 180 -11.15 26.19 -24.91
N ASP A 181 -11.25 25.75 -26.16
CA ASP A 181 -11.52 24.35 -26.53
C ASP A 181 -10.35 23.42 -26.15
N GLU A 182 -9.10 23.88 -26.31
CA GLU A 182 -7.91 23.17 -25.86
C GLU A 182 -7.92 23.00 -24.33
N ARG A 183 -8.26 24.05 -23.58
CA ARG A 183 -8.32 24.01 -22.10
C ARG A 183 -9.45 23.17 -21.57
N GLU A 184 -10.64 23.27 -22.15
CA GLU A 184 -11.75 22.42 -21.74
C GLU A 184 -11.43 20.93 -21.98
N SER A 185 -10.66 20.64 -23.02
CA SER A 185 -10.18 19.28 -23.29
C SER A 185 -9.12 18.81 -22.29
N GLU A 186 -8.18 19.67 -21.90
CA GLU A 186 -7.16 19.38 -20.89
C GLU A 186 -7.75 19.22 -19.47
N ILE A 187 -8.70 20.07 -19.09
CA ILE A 187 -9.45 19.98 -17.83
C ILE A 187 -10.25 18.68 -17.80
N ARG A 188 -10.99 18.36 -18.88
CA ARG A 188 -11.74 17.09 -18.95
C ARG A 188 -10.82 15.88 -18.85
N GLU A 189 -9.62 15.93 -19.42
CA GLU A 189 -8.64 14.84 -19.30
C GLU A 189 -8.09 14.73 -17.88
N ARG A 190 -7.75 15.85 -17.24
CA ARG A 190 -7.30 15.88 -15.84
C ARG A 190 -8.39 15.45 -14.87
N GLU A 191 -9.65 15.82 -15.11
CA GLU A 191 -10.81 15.36 -14.35
C GLU A 191 -11.08 13.87 -14.56
N ARG A 192 -10.88 13.33 -15.77
CA ARG A 192 -10.93 11.87 -16.02
C ARG A 192 -9.82 11.15 -15.26
N GLN A 193 -8.61 11.68 -15.24
CA GLN A 193 -7.48 11.13 -14.48
C GLN A 193 -7.76 11.17 -12.97
N LEU A 194 -8.20 12.31 -12.43
CA LEU A 194 -8.56 12.45 -11.01
C LEU A 194 -9.76 11.57 -10.63
N GLY A 195 -10.76 11.45 -11.51
CA GLY A 195 -11.90 10.56 -11.34
C GLY A 195 -11.51 9.08 -11.39
N ARG A 196 -10.49 8.73 -12.19
CA ARG A 196 -9.89 7.38 -12.22
C ARG A 196 -9.11 7.11 -10.94
N ILE A 197 -8.26 8.04 -10.49
CA ILE A 197 -7.48 7.93 -9.25
C ILE A 197 -8.38 7.81 -8.01
N ARG A 198 -9.46 8.61 -7.91
CA ARG A 198 -10.41 8.50 -6.80
C ARG A 198 -11.11 7.13 -6.77
N ARG A 199 -11.60 6.65 -7.92
CA ARG A 199 -12.19 5.31 -8.04
C ARG A 199 -11.20 4.20 -7.66
N ILE A 200 -9.94 4.34 -8.05
CA ILE A 200 -8.85 3.43 -7.71
C ILE A 200 -8.56 3.43 -6.20
N ASN A 201 -8.46 4.60 -5.57
CA ASN A 201 -8.19 4.70 -4.13
C ASN A 201 -9.36 4.22 -3.27
N ASP A 202 -10.60 4.46 -3.70
CA ASP A 202 -11.79 3.92 -3.03
C ASP A 202 -11.83 2.39 -3.16
N PHE A 203 -11.47 1.86 -4.31
CA PHE A 203 -11.34 0.43 -4.57
C PHE A 203 -10.27 -0.25 -3.69
N ILE A 204 -9.08 0.36 -3.54
CA ILE A 204 -8.05 -0.16 -2.61
C ILE A 204 -8.60 -0.22 -1.18
N ARG A 205 -9.27 0.84 -0.72
CA ARG A 205 -9.86 0.87 0.63
C ARG A 205 -10.97 -0.17 0.81
N GLU A 206 -11.69 -0.51 -0.25
CA GLU A 206 -12.71 -1.56 -0.23
C GLU A 206 -12.06 -2.94 -0.10
N ILE A 207 -11.00 -3.21 -0.87
CA ILE A 207 -10.19 -4.42 -0.71
C ILE A 207 -9.59 -4.50 0.70
N ASP A 208 -8.99 -3.42 1.21
CA ASP A 208 -8.38 -3.42 2.54
C ASP A 208 -9.41 -3.76 3.63
N ARG A 209 -10.62 -3.20 3.55
CA ARG A 209 -11.71 -3.53 4.50
C ARG A 209 -12.17 -4.98 4.34
N ALA A 210 -12.34 -5.44 3.11
CA ALA A 210 -12.70 -6.83 2.82
C ALA A 210 -11.69 -7.82 3.42
N LEU A 211 -10.39 -7.52 3.30
CA LEU A 211 -9.32 -8.36 3.83
C LEU A 211 -9.25 -8.35 5.37
N VAL A 212 -9.63 -7.25 6.02
CA VAL A 212 -9.68 -7.17 7.49
C VAL A 212 -10.79 -8.09 8.06
N ASP A 213 -11.94 -8.13 7.41
CA ASP A 213 -13.12 -8.87 7.85
C ASP A 213 -13.09 -10.36 7.46
N ALA A 214 -12.33 -10.72 6.42
CA ALA A 214 -12.27 -12.09 5.93
C ALA A 214 -11.50 -13.02 6.90
N THR A 215 -12.08 -14.21 7.15
CA THR A 215 -11.53 -15.18 8.09
C THR A 215 -10.89 -16.39 7.42
N THR A 216 -11.12 -16.60 6.13
CA THR A 216 -10.54 -17.70 5.36
C THR A 216 -10.02 -17.20 4.01
N ARG A 217 -9.12 -17.99 3.42
CA ARG A 217 -8.62 -17.75 2.06
C ARG A 217 -9.74 -17.73 1.01
N GLU A 218 -10.78 -18.54 1.18
CA GLU A 218 -11.93 -18.60 0.26
C GLU A 218 -12.78 -17.33 0.39
N ASP A 219 -13.06 -16.87 1.62
CA ASP A 219 -13.76 -15.60 1.87
C ASP A 219 -13.00 -14.40 1.28
N ILE A 220 -11.67 -14.39 1.40
CA ILE A 220 -10.82 -13.38 0.76
C ILE A 220 -11.00 -13.41 -0.75
N ALA A 221 -10.93 -14.60 -1.35
CA ALA A 221 -11.00 -14.73 -2.81
C ALA A 221 -12.35 -14.24 -3.35
N ASP A 222 -13.45 -14.61 -2.70
CA ASP A 222 -14.81 -14.20 -3.07
C ASP A 222 -15.03 -12.71 -2.87
N THR A 223 -14.63 -12.16 -1.72
CA THR A 223 -14.85 -10.74 -1.42
C THR A 223 -14.01 -9.83 -2.31
N VAL A 224 -12.76 -10.21 -2.58
CA VAL A 224 -11.90 -9.50 -3.54
C VAL A 224 -12.53 -9.53 -4.92
N CYS A 225 -12.95 -10.70 -5.42
CA CYS A 225 -13.58 -10.80 -6.74
C CYS A 225 -14.87 -9.97 -6.82
N ALA A 226 -15.72 -9.99 -5.79
CA ALA A 226 -16.94 -9.17 -5.74
C ALA A 226 -16.66 -7.66 -5.78
N SER A 227 -15.57 -7.20 -5.14
CA SER A 227 -15.19 -5.77 -5.18
C SER A 227 -14.86 -5.27 -6.59
N PHE A 228 -14.48 -6.17 -7.50
CA PHE A 228 -14.20 -5.80 -8.90
C PHE A 228 -15.47 -5.47 -9.70
N ASP A 229 -16.66 -5.89 -9.28
CA ASP A 229 -17.91 -5.55 -9.97
C ASP A 229 -18.33 -4.08 -9.75
N ALA A 230 -17.84 -3.44 -8.68
CA ALA A 230 -18.01 -2.00 -8.43
C ALA A 230 -16.82 -1.16 -8.93
N SER A 231 -15.80 -1.82 -9.50
CA SER A 231 -14.53 -1.21 -9.91
C SER A 231 -14.59 -0.66 -11.35
N PRO A 232 -13.59 0.12 -11.81
CA PRO A 232 -13.49 0.54 -13.20
C PRO A 232 -13.08 -0.58 -14.18
N TYR A 233 -12.84 -1.81 -13.72
CA TYR A 233 -12.40 -2.94 -14.52
C TYR A 233 -13.58 -3.77 -15.05
N GLU A 234 -13.40 -4.50 -16.16
CA GLU A 234 -14.49 -5.26 -16.79
C GLU A 234 -14.79 -6.59 -16.08
N GLY A 235 -13.89 -7.04 -15.21
CA GLY A 235 -14.10 -8.22 -14.37
C GLY A 235 -12.77 -8.79 -13.85
N ALA A 236 -12.84 -9.59 -12.79
CA ALA A 236 -11.68 -10.24 -12.23
C ALA A 236 -11.97 -11.64 -11.70
N TRP A 237 -10.92 -12.47 -11.65
CA TRP A 237 -10.99 -13.80 -11.06
C TRP A 237 -9.64 -14.21 -10.47
N ILE A 238 -9.67 -15.10 -9.48
CA ILE A 238 -8.45 -15.60 -8.83
C ILE A 238 -8.12 -17.00 -9.36
N ALA A 239 -6.89 -17.13 -9.81
CA ALA A 239 -6.31 -18.32 -10.40
C ALA A 239 -5.37 -19.01 -9.42
N ARG A 240 -5.39 -20.34 -9.42
CA ARG A 240 -4.38 -21.19 -8.80
C ARG A 240 -3.76 -22.08 -9.86
N TYR A 241 -2.45 -22.27 -9.79
CA TYR A 241 -1.76 -23.17 -10.70
C TYR A 241 -1.52 -24.52 -10.03
N ASN A 242 -2.06 -25.57 -10.62
CA ASN A 242 -1.87 -26.94 -10.20
C ASN A 242 -0.71 -27.55 -11.00
N ARG A 243 0.48 -27.60 -10.38
CA ARG A 243 1.70 -28.15 -10.98
C ARG A 243 1.60 -29.64 -11.31
N ALA A 244 0.73 -30.40 -10.63
CA ALA A 244 0.59 -31.84 -10.86
C ALA A 244 -0.16 -32.15 -12.15
N THR A 245 -1.12 -31.29 -12.53
CA THR A 245 -1.93 -31.43 -13.74
C THR A 245 -1.54 -30.46 -14.84
N ASP A 246 -0.61 -29.52 -14.58
CA ASP A 246 -0.25 -28.40 -15.46
C ASP A 246 -1.51 -27.61 -15.89
N THR A 247 -2.39 -27.35 -14.93
CA THR A 247 -3.66 -26.64 -15.16
C THR A 247 -3.80 -25.41 -14.28
N VAL A 248 -4.35 -24.35 -14.88
CA VAL A 248 -4.81 -23.17 -14.15
C VAL A 248 -6.27 -23.40 -13.74
N GLU A 249 -6.50 -23.42 -12.44
CA GLU A 249 -7.81 -23.61 -11.83
C GLU A 249 -8.36 -22.28 -11.33
N ARG A 250 -9.63 -22.01 -11.62
CA ARG A 250 -10.34 -20.83 -11.11
C ARG A 250 -10.83 -21.11 -9.69
N GLN A 251 -10.41 -20.28 -8.74
CA GLN A 251 -10.87 -20.36 -7.35
C GLN A 251 -12.15 -19.56 -7.16
N SER A 252 -12.12 -18.26 -7.49
CA SER A 252 -13.27 -17.36 -7.41
C SER A 252 -13.30 -16.42 -8.61
N ALA A 253 -14.45 -15.80 -8.87
CA ALA A 253 -14.62 -14.81 -9.93
C ALA A 253 -15.75 -13.83 -9.61
N SER A 254 -15.64 -12.63 -10.19
CA SER A 254 -16.66 -11.59 -10.09
C SER A 254 -17.89 -11.97 -10.94
N ASP A 255 -19.06 -11.36 -10.66
CA ASP A 255 -20.30 -11.64 -11.39
C ASP A 255 -20.18 -11.28 -12.89
N SER A 256 -19.28 -10.35 -13.20
CA SER A 256 -18.93 -9.95 -14.57
C SER A 256 -18.18 -11.03 -15.36
N ILE A 257 -17.74 -12.13 -14.72
CA ILE A 257 -17.04 -13.27 -15.33
C ILE A 257 -17.96 -14.51 -15.41
N ALA A 258 -18.26 -14.95 -16.62
CA ALA A 258 -19.01 -16.18 -16.90
C ALA A 258 -18.14 -17.45 -16.77
N ALA A 259 -18.73 -18.55 -16.26
CA ALA A 259 -18.08 -19.85 -16.11
C ALA A 259 -18.52 -20.90 -17.17
N PRO A 260 -17.69 -21.93 -17.48
CA PRO A 260 -16.35 -22.20 -16.93
C PRO A 260 -15.21 -22.21 -17.96
N PHE A 261 -14.02 -21.80 -17.50
CA PHE A 261 -12.74 -22.16 -18.08
C PHE A 261 -12.26 -23.47 -17.43
N GLY A 262 -12.07 -24.51 -18.25
CA GLY A 262 -11.46 -25.78 -17.82
C GLY A 262 -12.32 -27.02 -18.08
N GLY A 263 -12.23 -27.56 -19.31
CA GLY A 263 -12.77 -28.87 -19.66
C GLY A 263 -12.99 -29.08 -21.16
N GLU A 264 -11.93 -29.50 -21.87
CA GLU A 264 -11.91 -30.13 -23.21
C GLU A 264 -12.26 -29.29 -24.48
N GLU A 265 -11.41 -29.47 -25.51
CA GLU A 265 -11.57 -29.09 -26.92
C GLU A 265 -11.64 -27.60 -27.32
N PHE A 266 -10.47 -26.94 -27.40
CA PHE A 266 -10.18 -26.10 -28.58
C PHE A 266 -9.37 -26.93 -29.57
N GLY A 267 -10.05 -27.90 -30.21
CA GLY A 267 -9.51 -28.54 -31.39
C GLY A 267 -9.25 -27.48 -32.46
N SER A 268 -8.06 -27.51 -33.07
CA SER A 268 -7.86 -26.90 -34.39
C SER A 268 -9.02 -27.34 -35.29
N PRO A 269 -9.66 -26.44 -36.07
CA PRO A 269 -10.70 -26.87 -36.99
C PRO A 269 -10.12 -27.93 -37.94
N PRO A 270 -10.92 -28.94 -38.36
CA PRO A 270 -10.46 -29.86 -39.38
C PRO A 270 -10.09 -29.04 -40.60
N VAL A 271 -8.90 -29.30 -41.14
CA VAL A 271 -8.55 -28.89 -42.49
C VAL A 271 -9.51 -29.64 -43.41
N GLU A 272 -10.65 -29.03 -43.74
CA GLU A 272 -11.43 -29.45 -44.90
C GLU A 272 -10.62 -29.05 -46.13
N SER A 273 -9.91 -30.05 -46.65
CA SER A 273 -9.40 -30.04 -48.01
C SER A 273 -10.57 -29.91 -48.97
N ASP A 274 -10.81 -28.70 -49.48
CA ASP A 274 -11.57 -28.52 -50.70
C ASP A 274 -10.60 -28.12 -51.83
N GLU A 275 -10.26 -29.12 -52.64
CA GLU A 275 -9.58 -28.92 -53.91
C GLU A 275 -10.56 -28.24 -54.88
N THR A 276 -10.29 -26.98 -55.30
CA THR A 276 -10.40 -26.62 -56.73
C THR A 276 -9.81 -25.23 -57.10
N HIS A 277 -8.81 -25.29 -57.98
CA HIS A 277 -8.40 -24.33 -59.03
C HIS A 277 -7.97 -22.87 -58.74
N SER A 278 -6.63 -22.70 -58.67
CA SER A 278 -5.77 -21.94 -59.62
C SER A 278 -6.07 -20.46 -59.93
N ALA A 279 -5.15 -19.56 -59.50
CA ALA A 279 -4.47 -18.63 -60.40
C ALA A 279 -3.12 -18.14 -59.82
N VAL A 280 -2.13 -18.07 -60.68
CA VAL A 280 -0.72 -17.73 -60.44
C VAL A 280 -0.53 -16.24 -60.17
N GLY A 281 0.26 -15.88 -59.15
CA GLY A 281 0.74 -14.52 -58.91
C GLY A 281 1.95 -14.50 -57.98
N ASN A 282 3.13 -14.28 -58.57
CA ASN A 282 4.45 -14.24 -57.95
C ASN A 282 4.62 -12.98 -57.04
N GLY A 283 5.09 -13.12 -55.80
CA GLY A 283 5.39 -11.94 -54.96
C GLY A 283 5.88 -12.26 -53.54
N VAL A 284 7.20 -12.18 -53.36
CA VAL A 284 7.97 -11.79 -52.15
C VAL A 284 7.47 -12.30 -50.79
N ARG A 285 8.27 -13.19 -50.16
CA ARG A 285 8.20 -13.52 -48.73
C ARG A 285 8.45 -12.25 -47.90
N ALA A 286 7.42 -11.77 -47.23
CA ALA A 286 7.55 -11.02 -45.99
C ALA A 286 7.26 -12.01 -44.85
N GLU A 287 8.22 -12.17 -43.95
CA GLU A 287 8.02 -12.86 -42.68
C GLU A 287 7.01 -12.04 -41.85
N ALA A 288 5.73 -12.41 -41.93
CA ALA A 288 4.75 -12.02 -40.96
C ALA A 288 4.92 -12.97 -39.76
N VAL A 289 5.34 -12.41 -38.62
CA VAL A 289 5.21 -13.08 -37.33
C VAL A 289 3.71 -13.31 -37.13
N GLU A 290 3.28 -14.57 -37.25
CA GLU A 290 1.90 -14.96 -36.96
C GLU A 290 1.64 -14.72 -35.48
N ASP A 291 0.89 -13.65 -35.21
CA ASP A 291 0.38 -13.24 -33.91
C ASP A 291 -0.56 -14.33 -33.39
N THR A 292 0.04 -15.33 -32.72
CA THR A 292 -0.70 -16.40 -32.06
C THR A 292 -1.11 -15.86 -30.70
N PRO A 293 -2.40 -15.63 -30.42
CA PRO A 293 -2.81 -15.06 -29.13
C PRO A 293 -2.38 -16.02 -28.02
N THR A 294 -1.51 -15.54 -27.14
CA THR A 294 -1.04 -16.26 -25.95
C THR A 294 -2.26 -16.69 -25.14
N ALA A 295 -2.34 -17.97 -24.78
CA ALA A 295 -3.47 -18.45 -24.01
C ALA A 295 -3.44 -17.78 -22.62
N PRO A 296 -4.60 -17.37 -22.06
CA PRO A 296 -4.67 -16.78 -20.72
C PRO A 296 -3.99 -17.62 -19.64
N ALA A 297 -4.01 -18.95 -19.80
CA ALA A 297 -3.32 -19.87 -18.90
C ALA A 297 -1.79 -19.69 -18.92
N ASP A 298 -1.19 -19.41 -20.08
CA ASP A 298 0.25 -19.14 -20.19
C ASP A 298 0.62 -17.83 -19.49
N VAL A 299 -0.21 -16.80 -19.63
CA VAL A 299 -0.03 -15.49 -18.98
C VAL A 299 -0.10 -15.61 -17.45
N VAL A 300 -1.07 -16.39 -16.96
CA VAL A 300 -1.20 -16.69 -15.52
C VAL A 300 -0.01 -17.50 -15.01
N ARG A 301 0.40 -18.54 -15.74
CA ARG A 301 1.56 -19.36 -15.36
C ARG A 301 2.83 -18.52 -15.29
N GLU A 302 3.08 -17.67 -16.29
CA GLU A 302 4.23 -16.78 -16.31
C GLU A 302 4.24 -15.81 -15.13
N ALA A 303 3.09 -15.23 -14.78
CA ALA A 303 2.99 -14.35 -13.62
C ALA A 303 3.31 -15.07 -12.31
N ILE A 304 2.81 -16.29 -12.14
CA ILE A 304 3.06 -17.12 -10.94
C ILE A 304 4.52 -17.54 -10.85
N ASP A 305 5.13 -18.00 -11.96
CA ASP A 305 6.50 -18.51 -11.97
C ASP A 305 7.54 -17.39 -11.82
N THR A 306 7.26 -16.20 -12.37
CA THR A 306 8.19 -15.05 -12.28
C THR A 306 7.97 -14.21 -11.02
N GLY A 307 6.79 -14.30 -10.39
CA GLY A 307 6.39 -13.38 -9.32
C GLY A 307 6.24 -11.94 -9.81
N THR A 308 6.02 -11.72 -11.11
CA THR A 308 5.83 -10.39 -11.70
C THR A 308 4.50 -10.24 -12.41
N VAL A 309 4.01 -9.00 -12.55
CA VAL A 309 2.76 -8.72 -13.27
C VAL A 309 2.97 -8.89 -14.77
N VAL A 310 2.18 -9.77 -15.39
CA VAL A 310 2.24 -10.06 -16.84
C VAL A 310 0.98 -9.53 -17.51
N THR A 311 1.13 -8.90 -18.68
CA THR A 311 0.02 -8.30 -19.44
C THR A 311 -0.02 -8.84 -20.85
N ALA A 312 -1.20 -9.19 -21.35
CA ALA A 312 -1.39 -9.65 -22.73
C ALA A 312 -2.66 -9.06 -23.35
N THR A 313 -2.66 -8.85 -24.67
CA THR A 313 -3.86 -8.43 -25.40
C THR A 313 -4.83 -9.60 -25.54
N VAL A 314 -6.11 -9.32 -25.34
CA VAL A 314 -7.18 -10.33 -25.36
C VAL A 314 -7.90 -10.29 -26.71
N SER A 315 -8.07 -11.46 -27.33
CA SER A 315 -8.88 -11.56 -28.55
C SER A 315 -10.37 -11.32 -28.25
N PRO A 316 -11.12 -10.68 -29.16
CA PRO A 316 -12.57 -10.48 -29.00
C PRO A 316 -13.36 -11.76 -28.74
N ARG A 317 -12.91 -12.89 -29.31
CA ARG A 317 -13.52 -14.22 -29.07
C ARG A 317 -13.35 -14.70 -27.63
N HIS A 318 -12.18 -14.48 -27.05
CA HIS A 318 -11.93 -14.82 -25.65
C HIS A 318 -12.73 -13.89 -24.74
N ALA A 319 -12.69 -12.59 -24.97
CA ALA A 319 -13.47 -11.61 -24.21
C ALA A 319 -14.97 -11.94 -24.19
N GLY A 320 -15.57 -12.23 -25.34
CA GLY A 320 -16.99 -12.59 -25.44
C GLY A 320 -17.37 -13.95 -24.83
N ALA A 321 -16.38 -14.81 -24.54
CA ALA A 321 -16.61 -16.07 -23.84
C ALA A 321 -16.48 -15.92 -22.31
N VAL A 322 -15.66 -14.96 -21.85
CA VAL A 322 -15.39 -14.74 -20.41
C VAL A 322 -16.33 -13.70 -19.80
N LEU A 323 -16.55 -12.58 -20.48
CA LEU A 323 -17.19 -11.40 -19.90
C LEU A 323 -18.71 -11.46 -20.11
N ALA A 324 -19.47 -11.32 -19.03
CA ALA A 324 -20.93 -11.35 -19.06
C ALA A 324 -21.53 -10.18 -19.85
N ASP A 325 -20.85 -9.03 -19.88
CA ASP A 325 -21.21 -7.85 -20.68
C ASP A 325 -19.99 -7.34 -21.46
N SER A 326 -19.96 -7.67 -22.76
CA SER A 326 -18.80 -7.41 -23.64
C SER A 326 -19.00 -6.22 -24.59
N ASP A 327 -19.98 -5.35 -24.38
CA ASP A 327 -20.34 -4.31 -25.37
C ASP A 327 -19.42 -3.05 -25.28
N PRO A 328 -18.78 -2.58 -26.38
CA PRO A 328 -18.79 -3.13 -27.73
C PRO A 328 -17.86 -4.34 -27.92
N PRO A 329 -18.27 -5.34 -28.73
CA PRO A 329 -17.54 -6.61 -28.90
C PRO A 329 -16.14 -6.44 -29.53
N ASP A 330 -15.93 -5.36 -30.28
CA ASP A 330 -14.67 -5.07 -30.97
C ASP A 330 -13.73 -4.14 -30.17
N ALA A 331 -14.04 -3.84 -28.91
CA ALA A 331 -13.14 -3.06 -28.06
C ALA A 331 -11.83 -3.82 -27.80
N GLU A 332 -10.69 -3.14 -27.96
CA GLU A 332 -9.39 -3.66 -27.51
C GLU A 332 -9.44 -3.88 -26.00
N ARG A 333 -8.95 -5.05 -25.56
CA ARG A 333 -8.93 -5.47 -24.16
C ARG A 333 -7.58 -6.05 -23.83
N SER A 334 -7.17 -5.84 -22.58
CA SER A 334 -5.96 -6.41 -22.02
C SER A 334 -6.31 -7.27 -20.82
N LEU A 335 -5.58 -8.37 -20.68
CA LEU A 335 -5.57 -9.23 -19.51
C LEU A 335 -4.32 -8.92 -18.71
N VAL A 336 -4.51 -8.71 -17.41
CA VAL A 336 -3.44 -8.50 -16.44
C VAL A 336 -3.45 -9.66 -15.47
N ALA A 337 -2.39 -10.46 -15.46
CA ALA A 337 -2.16 -11.47 -14.43
C ALA A 337 -1.22 -10.90 -13.37
N VAL A 338 -1.76 -10.76 -12.16
CA VAL A 338 -1.09 -10.20 -11.00
C VAL A 338 -0.77 -11.33 -10.03
N PRO A 339 0.50 -11.62 -9.72
CA PRO A 339 0.83 -12.64 -8.73
C PRO A 339 0.35 -12.22 -7.34
N ILE A 340 -0.26 -13.17 -6.62
CA ILE A 340 -0.66 -12.99 -5.22
C ILE A 340 0.44 -13.59 -4.37
N GLY A 341 1.30 -12.74 -3.82
CA GLY A 341 2.52 -13.16 -3.13
C GLY A 341 2.63 -12.63 -1.71
N TYR A 342 3.27 -13.41 -0.84
CA TYR A 342 3.79 -12.96 0.44
C TYR A 342 5.23 -13.45 0.59
N ARG A 343 6.18 -12.53 0.71
CA ARG A 343 7.63 -12.84 0.70
C ARG A 343 7.98 -13.67 -0.55
N GLU A 344 8.52 -14.87 -0.38
CA GLU A 344 8.90 -15.77 -1.49
C GLU A 344 7.78 -16.72 -1.94
N THR A 345 6.63 -16.71 -1.25
CA THR A 345 5.51 -17.61 -1.53
C THR A 345 4.51 -16.93 -2.47
N VAL A 346 4.23 -17.55 -3.62
CA VAL A 346 3.16 -17.13 -4.53
C VAL A 346 1.98 -18.08 -4.39
N TYR A 347 0.85 -17.57 -3.89
CA TYR A 347 -0.37 -18.34 -3.62
C TYR A 347 -1.21 -18.61 -4.87
N GLY A 348 -1.04 -17.79 -5.92
CA GLY A 348 -1.82 -17.82 -7.15
C GLY A 348 -1.66 -16.51 -7.92
N ALA A 349 -2.61 -16.19 -8.78
CA ALA A 349 -2.67 -14.91 -9.48
C ALA A 349 -4.08 -14.36 -9.52
N LEU A 350 -4.22 -13.06 -9.33
CA LEU A 350 -5.42 -12.29 -9.63
C LEU A 350 -5.38 -11.91 -11.11
N VAL A 351 -6.43 -12.26 -11.85
CA VAL A 351 -6.55 -12.01 -13.27
C VAL A 351 -7.61 -10.95 -13.49
N VAL A 352 -7.23 -9.83 -14.11
CA VAL A 352 -8.10 -8.66 -14.31
C VAL A 352 -8.24 -8.37 -15.80
N TYR A 353 -9.46 -8.10 -16.24
CA TYR A 353 -9.75 -7.64 -17.59
C TYR A 353 -9.90 -6.12 -17.62
N VAL A 354 -9.11 -5.49 -18.47
CA VAL A 354 -9.04 -4.04 -18.63
C VAL A 354 -9.45 -3.68 -20.06
N ARG A 355 -10.31 -2.66 -20.19
CA ARG A 355 -10.63 -2.09 -21.50
C ARG A 355 -9.49 -1.20 -21.98
N GLY A 356 -8.95 -1.48 -23.16
CA GLY A 356 -7.82 -0.77 -23.75
C GLY A 356 -6.44 -1.24 -23.25
N ALA A 357 -5.44 -0.38 -23.40
CA ALA A 357 -4.07 -0.62 -22.96
C ALA A 357 -3.88 -0.33 -21.47
N VAL A 358 -3.02 -1.11 -20.82
CA VAL A 358 -2.72 -0.98 -19.38
C VAL A 358 -1.55 -0.03 -19.19
N THR A 359 -1.73 0.99 -18.35
CA THR A 359 -0.65 1.95 -18.02
C THR A 359 0.32 1.37 -16.99
N ASP A 360 1.54 1.93 -16.91
CA ASP A 360 2.54 1.51 -15.92
C ASP A 360 2.09 1.78 -14.48
N GLU A 361 1.34 2.87 -14.26
CA GLU A 361 0.73 3.20 -12.97
C GLU A 361 -0.32 2.16 -12.55
N GLU A 362 -1.22 1.76 -13.47
CA GLU A 362 -2.20 0.70 -13.22
C GLU A 362 -1.52 -0.65 -12.97
N ARG A 363 -0.45 -0.97 -13.71
CA ARG A 363 0.35 -2.18 -13.48
C ARG A 363 1.00 -2.17 -12.08
N SER A 364 1.47 -1.01 -11.63
CA SER A 364 2.05 -0.87 -10.29
C SER A 364 0.99 -1.01 -9.20
N MET A 365 -0.13 -0.30 -9.34
CA MET A 365 -1.23 -0.36 -8.37
C MET A 365 -1.80 -1.78 -8.26
N LEU A 366 -2.00 -2.48 -9.38
CA LEU A 366 -2.48 -3.86 -9.36
C LEU A 366 -1.47 -4.80 -8.70
N ARG A 367 -0.16 -4.56 -8.84
CA ARG A 367 0.87 -5.30 -8.09
C ARG A 367 0.68 -5.13 -6.58
N ASP A 368 0.51 -3.89 -6.13
CA ASP A 368 0.32 -3.57 -4.71
C ASP A 368 -0.96 -4.27 -4.17
N VAL A 369 -2.03 -4.30 -4.97
CA VAL A 369 -3.24 -5.09 -4.65
C VAL A 369 -2.93 -6.58 -4.49
N GLY A 370 -2.14 -7.17 -5.41
CA GLY A 370 -1.72 -8.57 -5.33
C GLY A 370 -0.92 -8.89 -4.05
N GLU A 371 -0.05 -7.96 -3.63
CA GLU A 371 0.72 -8.06 -2.39
C GLU A 371 -0.17 -7.93 -1.15
N THR A 372 -1.10 -6.97 -1.13
CA THR A 372 -2.09 -6.81 -0.05
C THR A 372 -2.98 -8.04 0.10
N ILE A 373 -3.46 -8.62 -1.00
CA ILE A 373 -4.22 -9.88 -0.96
C ILE A 373 -3.34 -11.00 -0.41
N GLY A 374 -2.06 -11.07 -0.79
CA GLY A 374 -1.11 -12.03 -0.25
C GLY A 374 -0.91 -11.87 1.26
N HIS A 375 -0.80 -10.64 1.76
CA HIS A 375 -0.78 -10.34 3.19
C HIS A 375 -2.05 -10.79 3.89
N GLY A 376 -3.22 -10.53 3.30
CA GLY A 376 -4.51 -10.96 3.82
C GLY A 376 -4.64 -12.48 3.89
N ILE A 377 -4.24 -13.19 2.83
CA ILE A 377 -4.25 -14.66 2.79
C ILE A 377 -3.31 -15.21 3.86
N ASN A 378 -2.09 -14.70 3.95
CA ASN A 378 -1.14 -15.12 4.98
C ASN A 378 -1.66 -14.81 6.38
N ALA A 379 -2.30 -13.66 6.60
CA ALA A 379 -2.90 -13.30 7.89
C ALA A 379 -4.13 -14.16 8.22
N ALA A 380 -4.95 -14.51 7.23
CA ALA A 380 -6.08 -15.43 7.39
C ALA A 380 -5.59 -16.85 7.66
N GLU A 381 -4.61 -17.36 6.93
CA GLU A 381 -3.96 -18.64 7.21
C GLU A 381 -3.29 -18.64 8.60
N SER A 382 -2.62 -17.54 8.99
CA SER A 382 -2.05 -17.35 10.35
C SER A 382 -3.11 -17.26 11.43
N LYS A 383 -4.27 -16.65 11.17
CA LYS A 383 -5.44 -16.66 12.06
C LYS A 383 -6.08 -18.05 12.10
N GLN A 384 -6.17 -18.75 10.98
CA GLN A 384 -6.77 -20.09 10.89
C GLN A 384 -5.86 -21.13 11.58
N LEU A 385 -4.54 -20.91 11.60
CA LEU A 385 -3.59 -21.58 12.48
C LEU A 385 -3.90 -21.36 13.98
N LEU A 386 -4.57 -20.25 14.33
CA LEU A 386 -5.06 -19.95 15.69
C LEU A 386 -6.51 -20.41 15.95
N TYR A 387 -7.25 -20.88 14.93
CA TYR A 387 -8.71 -21.11 15.01
C TYR A 387 -9.20 -22.44 14.40
N SER A 388 -8.34 -23.34 13.92
CA SER A 388 -8.82 -24.67 13.49
C SER A 388 -9.16 -25.52 14.72
N ASP A 389 -10.46 -25.77 14.96
CA ASP A 389 -11.00 -26.65 16.02
C ASP A 389 -10.55 -28.12 15.91
N THR A 390 -9.73 -28.46 14.91
CA THR A 390 -9.20 -29.82 14.72
C THR A 390 -7.85 -29.76 14.00
N ALA A 391 -6.82 -30.37 14.61
CA ALA A 391 -5.50 -30.54 14.03
C ALA A 391 -5.19 -32.03 13.80
N VAL A 392 -4.31 -32.32 12.85
CA VAL A 392 -3.76 -33.67 12.69
C VAL A 392 -2.44 -33.74 13.43
N GLU A 393 -2.39 -34.57 14.48
CA GLU A 393 -1.16 -34.94 15.16
C GLU A 393 -0.49 -36.08 14.39
N LEU A 394 0.78 -35.89 14.04
CA LEU A 394 1.66 -36.90 13.48
C LEU A 394 2.79 -37.18 14.48
N GLU A 395 2.98 -38.46 14.79
CA GLU A 395 4.12 -38.94 15.56
C GLU A 395 5.11 -39.58 14.60
N PHE A 396 6.34 -39.09 14.61
CA PHE A 396 7.47 -39.60 13.85
C PHE A 396 8.46 -40.31 14.78
N GLY A 397 8.88 -41.50 14.37
CA GLY A 397 10.06 -42.17 14.90
C GLY A 397 11.27 -41.73 14.09
N HIS A 398 12.32 -41.27 14.76
CA HIS A 398 13.49 -40.66 14.14
C HIS A 398 14.76 -41.29 14.71
N SER A 399 15.46 -42.11 13.92
CA SER A 399 16.75 -42.68 14.32
C SER A 399 17.92 -42.23 13.44
N ASP A 400 17.70 -41.23 12.57
CA ASP A 400 18.75 -40.69 11.72
C ASP A 400 19.73 -39.83 12.53
N THR A 401 20.97 -40.28 12.64
CA THR A 401 22.05 -39.61 13.39
C THR A 401 22.55 -38.31 12.73
N ARG A 402 22.02 -37.93 11.56
CA ARG A 402 22.31 -36.63 10.95
C ARG A 402 21.53 -35.49 11.64
N ASP A 403 20.51 -35.82 12.43
CA ASP A 403 19.80 -34.85 13.26
C ASP A 403 20.54 -34.62 14.58
N VAL A 404 20.70 -33.34 14.95
CA VAL A 404 21.48 -32.92 16.12
C VAL A 404 20.90 -33.43 17.44
N ILE A 405 19.56 -33.53 17.57
CA ILE A 405 18.92 -33.98 18.81
C ILE A 405 19.14 -35.49 18.99
N VAL A 406 19.03 -36.26 17.90
CA VAL A 406 19.30 -37.71 17.90
C VAL A 406 20.77 -38.00 18.17
N ASP A 407 21.68 -37.30 17.49
CA ASP A 407 23.12 -37.48 17.61
C ASP A 407 23.61 -37.19 19.04
N LEU A 408 23.17 -36.07 19.63
CA LEU A 408 23.50 -35.72 21.01
C LEU A 408 23.03 -36.77 22.02
N SER A 409 21.84 -37.34 21.81
CA SER A 409 21.33 -38.39 22.70
C SER A 409 22.16 -39.68 22.66
N LEU A 410 22.85 -39.94 21.53
CA LEU A 410 23.78 -41.06 21.38
C LEU A 410 25.14 -40.75 21.97
N GLU A 411 25.71 -39.60 21.60
CA GLU A 411 27.08 -39.23 21.98
C GLU A 411 27.22 -39.10 23.50
N PHE A 412 26.22 -38.51 24.16
CA PHE A 412 26.23 -38.30 25.61
C PHE A 412 25.45 -39.37 26.38
N GLU A 413 24.88 -40.37 25.69
CA GLU A 413 24.04 -41.44 26.27
C GLU A 413 22.93 -40.90 27.21
N THR A 414 22.40 -39.72 26.90
CA THR A 414 21.45 -38.98 27.75
C THR A 414 20.12 -38.69 27.04
N ALA A 415 19.16 -38.16 27.79
CA ALA A 415 17.92 -37.64 27.24
C ALA A 415 18.12 -36.19 26.76
N VAL A 416 17.68 -35.94 25.54
CA VAL A 416 17.72 -34.62 24.90
C VAL A 416 16.29 -34.23 24.53
N ARG A 417 15.86 -33.03 24.93
CA ARG A 417 14.50 -32.53 24.72
C ARG A 417 14.50 -31.17 24.06
N LEU A 418 13.62 -30.98 23.08
CA LEU A 418 13.32 -29.67 22.51
C LEU A 418 12.27 -28.97 23.39
N GLU A 419 12.68 -27.88 24.05
CA GLU A 419 11.84 -27.07 24.93
C GLU A 419 11.06 -25.99 24.18
N GLY A 420 11.56 -25.58 23.01
CA GLY A 420 10.85 -24.62 22.18
C GLY A 420 11.62 -24.23 20.93
N THR A 421 10.89 -23.59 20.01
CA THR A 421 11.43 -23.05 18.76
C THR A 421 11.04 -21.59 18.64
N ALA A 422 11.97 -20.76 18.17
CA ALA A 422 11.73 -19.38 17.79
C ALA A 422 12.23 -19.16 16.36
N LEU A 423 11.36 -18.64 15.50
CA LEU A 423 11.74 -18.22 14.16
C LEU A 423 12.68 -17.02 14.25
N ALA A 424 13.84 -17.11 13.60
CA ALA A 424 14.72 -15.99 13.37
C ALA A 424 14.69 -15.59 11.88
N ASP A 425 15.01 -14.35 11.57
CA ASP A 425 15.01 -13.87 10.18
C ASP A 425 16.02 -14.66 9.33
N GLY A 426 15.63 -15.00 8.09
CA GLY A 426 16.51 -15.58 7.08
C GLY A 426 16.62 -17.11 7.05
N GLY A 427 15.53 -17.86 7.33
CA GLY A 427 15.53 -19.33 7.24
C GLY A 427 16.27 -20.03 8.39
N VAL A 428 16.55 -19.30 9.46
CA VAL A 428 17.23 -19.81 10.65
C VAL A 428 16.21 -19.99 11.78
N VAL A 429 16.19 -21.16 12.41
CA VAL A 429 15.34 -21.42 13.58
C VAL A 429 16.20 -21.54 14.82
N SER A 430 15.90 -20.74 15.84
CA SER A 430 16.46 -20.89 17.18
C SER A 430 15.70 -22.02 17.91
N CYS A 431 16.38 -23.11 18.20
CA CYS A 431 15.86 -24.24 18.97
C CYS A 431 16.44 -24.20 20.38
N TYR A 432 15.60 -24.29 21.40
CA TYR A 432 16.02 -24.40 22.79
C TYR A 432 16.01 -25.87 23.18
N VAL A 433 17.19 -26.42 23.41
CA VAL A 433 17.39 -27.85 23.67
C VAL A 433 17.86 -28.03 25.11
N ALA A 434 17.12 -28.82 25.87
CA ALA A 434 17.49 -29.29 27.18
C ALA A 434 18.28 -30.60 27.05
N VAL A 435 19.41 -30.67 27.76
CA VAL A 435 20.25 -31.87 27.85
C VAL A 435 20.42 -32.22 29.33
N GLU A 436 20.08 -33.45 29.69
CA GLU A 436 20.22 -33.96 31.06
C GLU A 436 21.64 -34.49 31.30
N ASP A 437 22.16 -34.34 32.52
CA ASP A 437 23.40 -34.99 33.00
C ASP A 437 24.65 -34.81 32.11
N ALA A 438 24.71 -33.76 31.28
CA ALA A 438 25.81 -33.49 30.36
C ALA A 438 26.50 -32.14 30.63
N ASP A 439 27.81 -32.10 30.46
CA ASP A 439 28.58 -30.85 30.54
C ASP A 439 28.26 -29.95 29.32
N PRO A 440 27.72 -28.73 29.53
CA PRO A 440 27.26 -27.88 28.43
C PRO A 440 28.39 -27.48 27.47
N SER A 441 29.62 -27.35 27.97
CA SER A 441 30.78 -26.99 27.15
C SER A 441 31.23 -28.15 26.26
N ALA A 442 31.11 -29.38 26.76
CA ALA A 442 31.32 -30.59 25.96
C ALA A 442 30.26 -30.70 24.85
N VAL A 443 28.99 -30.41 25.16
CA VAL A 443 27.89 -30.40 24.17
C VAL A 443 28.14 -29.37 23.08
N LEU A 444 28.51 -28.12 23.42
CA LEU A 444 28.86 -27.10 22.42
C LEU A 444 30.02 -27.52 21.51
N THR A 445 30.99 -28.27 22.04
CA THR A 445 32.14 -28.76 21.27
C THR A 445 31.72 -29.86 20.28
N ALA A 446 30.80 -30.74 20.68
CA ALA A 446 30.29 -31.83 19.87
C ALA A 446 29.48 -31.33 18.65
N ILE A 447 28.68 -30.28 18.82
CA ILE A 447 27.79 -29.75 17.76
C ILE A 447 28.46 -28.73 16.83
N ALA A 448 29.59 -28.13 17.23
CA ALA A 448 30.31 -27.14 16.43
C ALA A 448 30.67 -27.55 14.99
N PRO A 449 30.98 -28.82 14.65
CA PRO A 449 31.28 -29.25 13.29
C PRO A 449 30.04 -29.54 12.43
N LEU A 450 28.82 -29.42 12.96
CA LEU A 450 27.60 -29.71 12.20
C LEU A 450 27.29 -28.61 11.19
N ASP A 451 27.14 -28.99 9.91
CA ASP A 451 26.81 -28.05 8.82
C ASP A 451 25.46 -27.34 9.03
N ALA A 452 24.53 -27.98 9.77
CA ALA A 452 23.22 -27.42 10.08
C ALA A 452 23.27 -26.28 11.12
N LEU A 453 24.38 -26.11 11.85
CA LEU A 453 24.50 -25.18 12.97
C LEU A 453 25.14 -23.84 12.53
N VAL A 454 24.41 -22.75 12.71
CA VAL A 454 24.94 -21.38 12.52
C VAL A 454 25.72 -20.93 13.75
N ASP A 455 25.13 -21.11 14.93
CA ASP A 455 25.68 -20.69 16.22
C ASP A 455 24.98 -21.43 17.36
N ALA A 456 25.65 -21.54 18.51
CA ALA A 456 25.08 -22.13 19.72
C ALA A 456 25.54 -21.40 20.98
N ARG A 457 24.63 -21.23 21.95
CA ARG A 457 24.97 -20.64 23.25
C ARG A 457 24.23 -21.32 24.40
N ILE A 458 24.85 -21.30 25.57
CA ILE A 458 24.22 -21.76 26.81
C ILE A 458 23.25 -20.66 27.29
N VAL A 459 22.00 -21.04 27.53
CA VAL A 459 20.95 -20.15 28.06
C VAL A 459 20.90 -20.27 29.58
N THR A 460 20.90 -21.52 30.07
CA THR A 460 20.85 -21.84 31.50
C THR A 460 21.75 -23.04 31.78
N GLU A 461 22.49 -22.98 32.88
CA GLU A 461 23.30 -24.07 33.42
C GLU A 461 22.72 -24.42 34.81
N GLY A 462 22.07 -25.58 34.91
CA GLY A 462 21.58 -26.17 36.15
C GLY A 462 22.47 -27.32 36.61
N ASP A 463 22.24 -27.81 37.85
CA ASP A 463 23.02 -28.92 38.41
C ASP A 463 22.74 -30.27 37.71
N ASP A 464 21.52 -30.48 37.19
CA ASP A 464 21.06 -31.73 36.58
C ASP A 464 20.63 -31.57 35.09
N GLU A 465 20.41 -30.33 34.62
CA GLU A 465 19.91 -30.02 33.28
C GLU A 465 20.50 -28.69 32.78
N ALA A 466 20.89 -28.67 31.50
CA ALA A 466 21.32 -27.46 30.83
C ALA A 466 20.47 -27.17 29.60
N VAL A 467 20.14 -25.89 29.39
CA VAL A 467 19.39 -25.43 28.22
C VAL A 467 20.32 -24.67 27.30
N ILE A 468 20.39 -25.11 26.04
CA ILE A 468 21.26 -24.58 25.00
C ILE A 468 20.38 -24.07 23.86
N GLU A 469 20.63 -22.85 23.42
CA GLU A 469 20.03 -22.32 22.19
C GLU A 469 20.91 -22.72 21.00
N LEU A 470 20.31 -23.41 20.04
CA LEU A 470 20.91 -23.83 18.77
C LEU A 470 20.28 -23.05 17.63
N ARG A 471 21.07 -22.33 16.84
CA ARG A 471 20.58 -21.64 15.64
C ARG A 471 20.81 -22.54 14.44
N LEU A 472 19.75 -23.12 13.90
CA LEU A 472 19.79 -24.15 12.86
C LEU A 472 19.34 -23.61 11.50
N THR A 473 19.91 -24.16 10.43
CA THR A 473 19.55 -23.89 9.02
C THR A 473 18.72 -25.04 8.42
N GLU A 474 18.35 -24.93 7.13
CA GLU A 474 17.54 -25.88 6.34
C GLU A 474 17.93 -27.37 6.47
N ALA A 475 19.16 -27.68 6.89
CA ALA A 475 19.63 -29.04 7.14
C ALA A 475 19.13 -29.67 8.46
N SER A 476 18.10 -29.09 9.11
CA SER A 476 17.47 -29.59 10.33
C SER A 476 16.03 -30.03 10.10
N VAL A 477 15.62 -31.16 10.69
CA VAL A 477 14.24 -31.67 10.60
C VAL A 477 13.22 -30.68 11.16
N VAL A 478 13.60 -29.93 12.21
CA VAL A 478 12.76 -28.91 12.83
C VAL A 478 12.54 -27.74 11.88
N VAL A 479 13.58 -27.31 11.15
CA VAL A 479 13.47 -26.23 10.16
C VAL A 479 12.56 -26.66 9.01
N THR A 480 12.76 -27.86 8.47
CA THR A 480 11.92 -28.43 7.40
C THR A 480 10.44 -28.45 7.81
N LEU A 481 10.13 -28.88 9.04
CA LEU A 481 8.76 -28.95 9.54
C LEU A 481 8.13 -27.56 9.72
N VAL A 482 8.87 -26.62 10.28
CA VAL A 482 8.40 -25.24 10.48
C VAL A 482 8.17 -24.53 9.14
N GLU A 483 9.05 -24.73 8.15
CA GLU A 483 8.88 -24.18 6.79
C GLU A 483 7.65 -24.73 6.08
N LEU A 484 7.29 -25.99 6.36
CA LEU A 484 6.10 -26.64 5.82
C LEU A 484 4.83 -26.33 6.63
N GLY A 485 4.90 -25.39 7.58
CA GLY A 485 3.76 -24.92 8.36
C GLY A 485 3.29 -25.90 9.44
N ALA A 486 4.14 -26.83 9.85
CA ALA A 486 3.87 -27.72 10.97
C ALA A 486 4.40 -27.14 12.28
N THR A 487 3.63 -27.33 13.35
CA THR A 487 4.04 -26.98 14.71
C THR A 487 4.69 -28.19 15.35
N VAL A 488 5.94 -28.07 15.79
CA VAL A 488 6.60 -29.12 16.58
C VAL A 488 6.13 -29.03 18.03
N GLU A 489 5.38 -30.03 18.49
CA GLU A 489 4.85 -30.08 19.86
C GLU A 489 5.88 -30.61 20.85
N SER A 490 6.62 -31.63 20.43
CA SER A 490 7.71 -32.17 21.22
C SER A 490 8.69 -32.92 20.32
N PHE A 491 9.97 -32.84 20.67
CA PHE A 491 10.99 -33.72 20.15
C PHE A 491 11.84 -34.19 21.32
N THR A 492 11.81 -35.48 21.60
CA THR A 492 12.66 -36.11 22.62
C THR A 492 13.48 -37.20 21.96
N ALA A 493 14.77 -37.26 22.28
CA ALA A 493 15.62 -38.36 21.88
C ALA A 493 16.37 -38.95 23.08
N ALA A 494 16.48 -40.27 23.10
CA ALA A 494 17.27 -41.00 24.08
C ALA A 494 17.95 -42.19 23.40
N ARG A 495 19.25 -42.35 23.60
CA ARG A 495 20.04 -43.45 23.00
C ARG A 495 19.87 -43.58 21.47
N GLY A 496 19.71 -42.46 20.77
CA GLY A 496 19.60 -42.42 19.30
C GLY A 496 18.24 -42.76 18.73
N GLU A 497 17.24 -42.90 19.60
CA GLU A 497 15.86 -43.05 19.19
C GLU A 497 15.11 -41.78 19.57
N GLY A 498 14.73 -41.03 18.54
CA GLY A 498 13.94 -39.83 18.61
C GLY A 498 12.45 -40.10 18.42
N ARG A 499 11.62 -39.43 19.21
CA ARG A 499 10.18 -39.30 19.00
C ARG A 499 9.85 -37.83 18.79
N LEU A 500 9.29 -37.55 17.63
CA LEU A 500 8.94 -36.20 17.18
C LEU A 500 7.43 -36.13 16.95
N VAL A 501 6.74 -35.31 17.74
CA VAL A 501 5.30 -35.09 17.63
C VAL A 501 5.08 -33.73 16.99
N VAL A 502 4.32 -33.70 15.91
CA VAL A 502 4.01 -32.47 15.19
C VAL A 502 2.51 -32.35 14.98
N ARG A 503 2.00 -31.12 15.06
CA ARG A 503 0.64 -30.78 14.68
C ARG A 503 0.65 -30.11 13.33
N VAL A 504 -0.27 -30.56 12.48
CA VAL A 504 -0.44 -30.07 11.11
C VAL A 504 -1.91 -29.68 10.91
N PRO A 505 -2.20 -28.53 10.28
CA PRO A 505 -3.57 -28.11 10.02
C PRO A 505 -4.37 -29.13 9.19
N THR A 506 -5.66 -29.28 9.50
CA THR A 506 -6.62 -30.09 8.75
C THR A 506 -6.85 -29.47 7.35
N GLY A 507 -6.11 -29.95 6.35
CA GLY A 507 -6.11 -29.40 4.99
C GLY A 507 -4.72 -29.32 4.36
N SER A 508 -3.67 -29.43 5.18
CA SER A 508 -2.29 -29.50 4.69
C SER A 508 -2.02 -30.84 3.99
N ASP A 509 -1.15 -30.83 2.98
CA ASP A 509 -0.72 -32.05 2.30
C ASP A 509 0.24 -32.86 3.19
N LEU A 510 -0.33 -33.74 4.02
CA LEU A 510 0.42 -34.61 4.92
C LEU A 510 1.40 -35.52 4.18
N ARG A 511 1.14 -35.86 2.90
CA ARG A 511 2.05 -36.68 2.11
C ARG A 511 3.26 -35.86 1.70
N ALA A 512 3.04 -34.65 1.18
CA ALA A 512 4.14 -33.75 0.86
C ALA A 512 5.04 -33.48 2.08
N LEU A 513 4.44 -33.30 3.27
CA LEU A 513 5.19 -33.12 4.51
C LEU A 513 6.00 -34.37 4.88
N THR A 514 5.38 -35.54 4.84
CA THR A 514 6.07 -36.81 5.16
C THR A 514 7.20 -37.08 4.16
N ASP A 515 6.96 -36.86 2.87
CA ASP A 515 7.92 -37.08 1.79
C ASP A 515 9.11 -36.12 1.92
N ALA A 516 8.88 -34.85 2.26
CA ALA A 516 9.93 -33.86 2.48
C ALA A 516 10.83 -34.26 3.66
N VAL A 517 10.24 -34.64 4.79
CA VAL A 517 10.98 -35.10 5.97
C VAL A 517 11.78 -36.37 5.66
N GLN A 518 11.19 -37.35 4.98
CA GLN A 518 11.86 -38.60 4.61
C GLN A 518 12.94 -38.43 3.54
N SER A 519 12.80 -37.44 2.66
CA SER A 519 13.82 -37.11 1.67
C SER A 519 15.09 -36.56 2.35
N SER A 520 14.93 -35.72 3.36
CA SER A 520 16.05 -35.19 4.14
C SER A 520 16.60 -36.24 5.12
N TYR A 521 15.70 -37.01 5.75
CA TYR A 521 16.00 -38.02 6.78
C TYR A 521 15.31 -39.38 6.48
N PRO A 522 15.94 -40.28 5.69
CA PRO A 522 15.35 -41.55 5.26
C PRO A 522 15.02 -42.52 6.40
N ASP A 523 15.67 -42.38 7.56
CA ASP A 523 15.38 -43.21 8.74
C ASP A 523 14.21 -42.66 9.59
N VAL A 524 13.52 -41.62 9.12
CA VAL A 524 12.30 -41.10 9.74
C VAL A 524 11.08 -41.86 9.23
N SER A 525 10.20 -42.26 10.15
CA SER A 525 8.96 -42.96 9.82
C SER A 525 7.78 -42.43 10.62
N VAL A 526 6.60 -42.41 10.02
CA VAL A 526 5.35 -42.08 10.73
C VAL A 526 4.95 -43.28 11.59
N VAL A 527 4.91 -43.08 12.90
CA VAL A 527 4.54 -44.08 13.92
C VAL A 527 3.07 -44.00 14.28
N ALA A 528 2.51 -42.78 14.35
CA ALA A 528 1.10 -42.57 14.61
C ALA A 528 0.54 -41.37 13.83
N LYS A 529 -0.75 -41.42 13.54
CA LYS A 529 -1.54 -40.31 13.01
C LYS A 529 -2.86 -40.26 13.76
N ARG A 530 -3.19 -39.11 14.34
CA ARG A 530 -4.44 -38.90 15.09
C ARG A 530 -5.06 -37.57 14.68
N GLU A 531 -6.37 -37.55 14.49
CA GLU A 531 -7.12 -36.30 14.48
C GLU A 531 -7.40 -35.93 15.93
N VAL A 532 -7.02 -34.72 16.32
CA VAL A 532 -7.17 -34.22 17.67
C VAL A 532 -8.12 -33.04 17.62
N GLU A 533 -9.30 -33.22 18.23
CA GLU A 533 -10.28 -32.16 18.50
C GLU A 533 -9.86 -31.42 19.78
N ASP A 534 -8.72 -30.74 19.76
CA ASP A 534 -8.29 -29.77 20.78
C ASP A 534 -6.89 -29.26 20.41
N ALA A 535 -6.77 -27.94 20.18
CA ALA A 535 -5.63 -27.10 20.61
C ALA A 535 -5.60 -25.70 19.94
N VAL A 536 -6.67 -24.90 20.06
CA VAL A 536 -6.55 -23.53 20.59
C VAL A 536 -7.82 -23.24 21.36
N GLN A 537 -7.71 -23.39 22.67
CA GLN A 537 -8.77 -23.16 23.62
C GLN A 537 -9.43 -21.77 23.43
N SER A 538 -10.77 -21.74 23.42
CA SER A 538 -11.54 -20.49 23.37
C SER A 538 -11.01 -19.48 24.39
N THR A 539 -11.05 -18.19 24.08
CA THR A 539 -10.65 -17.10 24.99
C THR A 539 -11.30 -17.22 26.39
N ALA A 540 -12.43 -17.94 26.51
CA ALA A 540 -13.13 -18.17 27.77
C ALA A 540 -12.45 -19.18 28.72
N SER A 541 -11.72 -20.20 28.22
CA SER A 541 -11.00 -21.17 29.07
C SER A 541 -9.63 -20.66 29.46
N PHE A 542 -8.89 -20.01 28.55
CA PHE A 542 -7.67 -19.25 28.88
C PHE A 542 -7.93 -18.22 29.99
N ARG A 543 -8.99 -17.40 29.85
CA ARG A 543 -9.39 -16.43 30.88
C ARG A 543 -9.70 -17.09 32.23
N ARG A 544 -10.40 -18.23 32.22
CA ARG A 544 -10.73 -18.95 33.46
C ARG A 544 -9.48 -19.49 34.17
N GLN A 545 -8.54 -20.05 33.42
CA GLN A 545 -7.30 -20.58 33.99
C GLN A 545 -6.39 -19.45 34.51
N LEU A 546 -6.32 -18.34 33.77
CA LEU A 546 -5.59 -17.15 34.22
C LEU A 546 -6.23 -16.55 35.48
N ASP A 547 -7.56 -16.55 35.56
CA ASP A 547 -8.32 -16.08 36.73
C ASP A 547 -8.10 -16.94 37.98
N GLU A 548 -7.77 -18.22 37.83
CA GLU A 548 -7.42 -19.12 38.93
C GLU A 548 -5.96 -18.94 39.39
N LYS A 549 -5.06 -18.54 38.47
CA LYS A 549 -3.62 -18.35 38.75
C LYS A 549 -3.29 -16.96 39.30
N LEU A 550 -3.99 -15.91 38.85
CA LEU A 550 -3.78 -14.54 39.32
C LEU A 550 -4.38 -14.33 40.71
N THR A 551 -3.66 -13.60 41.57
CA THR A 551 -4.28 -13.11 42.81
C THR A 551 -5.16 -11.90 42.50
N ASP A 552 -6.16 -11.62 43.32
CA ASP A 552 -7.01 -10.43 43.18
C ASP A 552 -6.16 -9.16 43.06
N ARG A 553 -5.08 -9.07 43.83
CA ARG A 553 -4.16 -7.92 43.78
C ARG A 553 -3.37 -7.82 42.49
N GLN A 554 -3.00 -8.95 41.87
CA GLN A 554 -2.31 -8.97 40.58
C GLN A 554 -3.27 -8.59 39.44
N ARG A 555 -4.52 -9.10 39.50
CA ARG A 555 -5.59 -8.73 38.55
C ARG A 555 -5.85 -7.23 38.60
N ASP A 556 -6.11 -6.68 39.79
CA ASP A 556 -6.39 -5.25 39.99
C ASP A 556 -5.25 -4.37 39.45
N VAL A 557 -3.99 -4.77 39.69
CA VAL A 557 -2.80 -4.06 39.22
C VAL A 557 -2.70 -4.08 37.69
N MET A 558 -2.93 -5.23 37.06
CA MET A 558 -2.85 -5.38 35.60
C MET A 558 -4.01 -4.65 34.90
N GLU A 559 -5.24 -4.76 35.41
CA GLU A 559 -6.40 -4.04 34.87
C GLU A 559 -6.24 -2.53 34.98
N THR A 560 -5.73 -2.04 36.11
CA THR A 560 -5.51 -0.60 36.32
C THR A 560 -4.35 -0.08 35.46
N ALA A 561 -3.28 -0.86 35.28
CA ALA A 561 -2.20 -0.53 34.36
C ALA A 561 -2.70 -0.45 32.90
N LEU A 562 -3.54 -1.40 32.48
CA LEU A 562 -4.14 -1.39 31.15
C LEU A 562 -5.07 -0.18 30.95
N ALA A 563 -6.00 0.07 31.88
CA ALA A 563 -6.96 1.17 31.79
C ALA A 563 -6.33 2.57 31.87
N SER A 564 -5.13 2.68 32.43
CA SER A 564 -4.37 3.94 32.54
C SER A 564 -3.44 4.20 31.35
N GLY A 565 -3.41 3.31 30.35
CA GLY A 565 -2.52 3.45 29.21
C GLY A 565 -1.04 3.24 29.56
N TYR A 566 -0.73 2.55 30.67
CA TYR A 566 0.64 2.26 31.10
C TYR A 566 1.44 1.46 30.05
N PHE A 567 0.75 0.61 29.27
CA PHE A 567 1.35 -0.23 28.23
C PHE A 567 1.40 0.42 26.84
N GLU A 568 0.82 1.60 26.64
CA GLU A 568 0.74 2.26 25.34
C GLU A 568 2.03 3.04 25.00
N TRP A 569 2.24 3.35 23.72
CA TRP A 569 3.27 4.29 23.29
C TRP A 569 2.65 5.44 22.47
N PRO A 570 2.85 6.70 22.85
CA PRO A 570 3.45 7.15 24.11
C PRO A 570 2.60 6.73 25.33
N ARG A 571 3.24 6.46 26.48
CA ARG A 571 2.54 5.97 27.68
C ARG A 571 1.56 7.01 28.21
N GLY A 572 0.33 6.59 28.49
CA GLY A 572 -0.70 7.43 29.10
C GLY A 572 -0.52 7.68 30.60
N SER A 573 0.21 6.80 31.30
CA SER A 573 0.52 6.95 32.74
C SER A 573 1.83 6.27 33.12
N THR A 574 2.54 6.83 34.09
CA THR A 574 3.78 6.28 34.68
C THR A 574 3.50 5.24 35.76
N ALA A 575 4.51 4.42 36.10
CA ALA A 575 4.37 3.42 37.15
C ALA A 575 4.05 4.05 38.51
N GLU A 576 4.60 5.24 38.79
CA GLU A 576 4.34 6.02 40.00
C GLU A 576 2.88 6.49 40.09
N GLU A 577 2.31 6.96 38.98
CA GLU A 577 0.92 7.43 38.92
C GLU A 577 -0.07 6.28 39.09
N VAL A 578 0.19 5.14 38.45
CA VAL A 578 -0.62 3.91 38.60
C VAL A 578 -0.48 3.31 39.99
N ALA A 579 0.71 3.32 40.58
CA ALA A 579 0.91 2.86 41.96
C ALA A 579 0.17 3.76 42.96
N SER A 580 0.20 5.09 42.74
CA SER A 580 -0.51 6.06 43.57
C SER A 580 -2.02 5.87 43.50
N SER A 581 -2.59 5.59 42.32
CA SER A 581 -4.04 5.35 42.16
C SER A 581 -4.48 4.05 42.85
N LEU A 582 -3.60 3.05 42.91
CA LEU A 582 -3.80 1.78 43.61
C LEU A 582 -3.51 1.83 45.12
N GLY A 583 -3.02 2.97 45.64
CA GLY A 583 -2.66 3.15 47.04
C GLY A 583 -1.48 2.28 47.50
N ILE A 584 -0.55 1.95 46.60
CA ILE A 584 0.66 1.15 46.88
C ILE A 584 1.93 1.88 46.47
N ALA A 585 3.08 1.39 46.95
CA ALA A 585 4.38 1.88 46.53
C ALA A 585 4.72 1.38 45.11
N ALA A 586 5.41 2.19 44.32
CA ALA A 586 5.83 1.84 42.95
C ALA A 586 6.62 0.51 42.85
N PRO A 587 7.52 0.15 43.79
CA PRO A 587 8.18 -1.17 43.76
C PRO A 587 7.18 -2.34 43.91
N THR A 588 6.14 -2.18 44.74
CA THR A 588 5.09 -3.18 44.95
C THR A 588 4.19 -3.31 43.72
N PHE A 589 3.92 -2.21 43.03
CA PHE A 589 3.26 -2.22 41.73
C PHE A 589 4.07 -3.04 40.71
N HIS A 590 5.36 -2.75 40.56
CA HIS A 590 6.24 -3.50 39.65
C HIS A 590 6.36 -4.99 39.99
N GLU A 591 6.42 -5.34 41.27
CA GLU A 591 6.48 -6.73 41.71
C GLU A 591 5.19 -7.49 41.37
N HIS A 592 4.02 -6.90 41.64
CA HIS A 592 2.73 -7.51 41.30
C HIS A 592 2.51 -7.57 39.79
N LEU A 593 2.89 -6.52 39.07
CA LEU A 593 2.78 -6.47 37.61
C LEU A 593 3.67 -7.54 36.96
N ARG A 594 4.97 -7.60 37.30
CA ARG A 594 5.87 -8.64 36.77
C ARG A 594 5.42 -10.04 37.14
N SER A 595 4.94 -10.25 38.37
CA SER A 595 4.44 -11.58 38.74
C SER A 595 3.14 -11.94 38.01
N GLY A 596 2.30 -10.95 37.68
CA GLY A 596 1.08 -11.14 36.88
C GLY A 596 1.40 -11.41 35.42
N GLU A 597 2.28 -10.61 34.81
CA GLU A 597 2.83 -10.79 33.47
C GLU A 597 3.48 -12.17 33.32
N ARG A 598 4.32 -12.57 34.29
CA ARG A 598 4.92 -13.90 34.29
C ARG A 598 3.86 -14.99 34.33
N LYS A 599 2.81 -14.87 35.15
CA LYS A 599 1.72 -15.85 35.20
C LYS A 599 0.85 -15.85 33.94
N LEU A 600 0.70 -14.71 33.27
CA LEU A 600 0.01 -14.59 31.99
C LEU A 600 0.79 -15.29 30.88
N VAL A 601 2.10 -15.03 30.83
CA VAL A 601 3.05 -15.69 29.92
C VAL A 601 3.12 -17.19 30.24
N GLU A 602 3.26 -17.57 31.51
CA GLU A 602 3.21 -18.96 31.95
C GLU A 602 1.87 -19.60 31.61
N ALA A 603 0.72 -18.95 31.78
CA ALA A 603 -0.57 -19.52 31.40
C ALA A 603 -0.61 -19.77 29.88
N PHE A 604 -0.22 -18.78 29.08
CA PHE A 604 -0.17 -18.86 27.63
C PHE A 604 0.77 -19.97 27.12
N PHE A 605 1.90 -20.19 27.78
CA PHE A 605 2.88 -21.23 27.38
C PHE A 605 2.69 -22.58 28.12
N SER A 606 2.13 -22.61 29.34
CA SER A 606 1.80 -23.85 30.08
C SER A 606 0.55 -24.53 29.54
N GLU A 607 -0.28 -23.83 28.78
CA GLU A 607 -1.35 -24.40 27.95
C GLU A 607 -0.79 -25.44 26.96
N SER A 608 0.48 -25.30 26.52
CA SER A 608 1.18 -26.32 25.72
C SER A 608 1.71 -27.51 26.53
N SER A 609 1.77 -27.40 27.87
CA SER A 609 2.53 -28.29 28.77
C SER A 609 1.66 -29.15 29.68
N ASP A 610 0.52 -28.66 30.17
CA ASP A 610 -0.38 -29.43 31.05
C ASP A 610 -1.23 -30.46 30.27
N GLU A 611 -1.44 -30.26 28.96
CA GLU A 611 -1.90 -31.32 28.04
C GLU A 611 -0.91 -32.50 27.98
N ARG A 612 0.40 -32.26 28.19
CA ARG A 612 1.46 -33.30 28.15
C ARG A 612 1.38 -34.29 29.32
N ARG A 613 0.76 -33.97 30.46
CA ARG A 613 0.67 -34.87 31.64
C ARG A 613 -0.67 -35.57 31.81
N ALA A 614 -1.75 -35.04 31.24
CA ALA A 614 -3.08 -35.66 31.32
C ALA A 614 -3.18 -36.89 30.41
N GLY A 615 -2.58 -36.85 29.22
CA GLY A 615 -2.56 -37.98 28.27
C GLY A 615 -1.77 -39.20 28.73
N GLU A 616 -0.79 -39.04 29.63
CA GLU A 616 0.00 -40.17 30.16
C GLU A 616 -0.71 -40.95 31.29
N ARG A 617 -1.78 -40.40 31.90
CA ARG A 617 -2.48 -41.06 33.03
C ARG A 617 -3.72 -41.86 32.63
N GLU A 618 -4.24 -41.71 31.42
CA GLU A 618 -5.39 -42.49 30.94
C GLU A 618 -5.00 -43.81 30.25
N GLY A 619 -3.70 -44.12 30.15
CA GLY A 619 -3.19 -45.34 29.51
C GLY A 619 -3.11 -46.60 30.37
N ASP A 620 -3.40 -46.56 31.68
CA ASP A 620 -3.31 -47.73 32.55
C ASP A 620 -4.63 -48.00 33.32
N GLY A 621 -5.60 -48.57 32.58
CA GLY A 621 -6.87 -49.09 33.08
C GLY A 621 -7.28 -50.31 32.25
N PRO A 622 -7.92 -51.34 32.85
CA PRO A 622 -7.64 -52.74 32.55
C PRO A 622 -8.25 -53.22 31.23
N SER A 623 -7.48 -54.04 30.51
CA SER A 623 -7.94 -54.86 29.40
C SER A 623 -8.98 -55.88 29.89
N ASP A 624 -10.27 -55.55 29.80
CA ASP A 624 -11.34 -56.54 29.76
C ASP A 624 -11.62 -56.91 28.30
N GLY A 625 -11.62 -58.22 28.05
CA GLY A 625 -11.48 -58.80 26.72
C GLY A 625 -12.75 -58.96 25.91
N ASP A 626 -12.52 -59.44 24.68
CA ASP A 626 -13.32 -60.47 24.01
C ASP A 626 -12.40 -61.29 23.06
#